data_AF-A0AAX6FY03-F1
#
_entry.id   AF-A0AAX6FY03-F1
#
_cell.length_a   1.000
_cell.length_b   1.000
_cell.length_c   1.000
_cell.angle_alpha   90.00
_cell.angle_beta   90.00
_cell.angle_gamma   90.00
#
_symmetry.space_group_name_H-M   'P 1'
#
loop_
_entity.id
_entity.type
_entity.pdbx_description
1 polymer ?
#
loop_
_entity_poly.entity_id
_entity_poly.type
_entity_poly.pdbx_seq_one_letter_code
_entity_poly.pdbx_strand_id
1 'polypeptide(L)'
;MVGGESNVTIKRKDCIDSFIGSMEKDGSNGFADWVKANGVNVVLVVGICTDICVLDFVSTTLSARNTGLVPPLEDVVVYSKGCATFDLPLHVAKSIGALAHPQELLHHLGLYMAKARGAKIVRKVSLGS
;
A
#
# COMPACT_ATOMS: atom_id res chain seq x y z
N MET A 1 -1.44 -20.02 7.17
CA MET A 1 -0.38 -19.47 6.29
C MET A 1 -1.00 -19.30 4.92
N VAL A 2 -1.01 -18.09 4.37
CA VAL A 2 -1.34 -17.90 2.95
C VAL A 2 -0.12 -18.41 2.18
N GLY A 3 -0.30 -19.31 1.23
CA GLY A 3 0.77 -19.92 0.45
C GLY A 3 0.33 -21.25 -0.16
N GLY A 4 0.57 -21.43 -1.46
CA GLY A 4 0.21 -22.65 -2.20
C GLY A 4 -0.88 -22.47 -3.26
N GLU A 5 -1.45 -21.28 -3.42
CA GLU A 5 -2.34 -20.99 -4.54
C GLU A 5 -1.55 -20.56 -5.78
N SER A 6 -1.98 -21.04 -6.97
CA SER A 6 -1.24 -20.86 -8.22
C SER A 6 -1.10 -19.40 -8.68
N ASN A 7 -1.99 -18.52 -8.21
CA ASN A 7 -2.07 -17.12 -8.65
C ASN A 7 -1.64 -16.13 -7.57
N VAL A 8 -0.95 -16.60 -6.52
CA VAL A 8 -0.54 -15.77 -5.39
C VAL A 8 0.98 -15.72 -5.29
N THR A 9 1.53 -14.50 -5.36
CA THR A 9 2.94 -14.23 -5.06
C THR A 9 3.05 -13.58 -3.68
N ILE A 10 3.95 -14.08 -2.83
CA ILE A 10 4.16 -13.56 -1.48
C ILE A 10 5.57 -12.99 -1.38
N LYS A 11 5.67 -11.69 -1.13
CA LYS A 11 6.92 -11.01 -0.76
C LYS A 11 6.88 -10.66 0.72
N ARG A 12 7.84 -11.19 1.48
CA ARG A 12 8.05 -10.77 2.87
C ARG A 12 8.80 -9.45 2.87
N LYS A 13 8.38 -8.54 3.76
CA LYS A 13 9.03 -7.25 4.02
C LYS A 13 9.49 -7.18 5.47
N ASP A 14 10.55 -6.43 5.70
CA ASP A 14 11.17 -6.18 7.00
C ASP A 14 11.05 -4.71 7.44
N CYS A 15 10.47 -3.85 6.60
CA CYS A 15 10.16 -2.46 6.88
C CYS A 15 8.69 -2.12 6.60
N ILE A 16 8.28 -0.88 6.92
CA ILE A 16 6.90 -0.41 6.73
C ILE A 16 6.55 -0.33 5.25
N ASP A 17 7.38 0.36 4.48
CA ASP A 17 7.20 0.56 3.04
C ASP A 17 7.44 -0.76 2.29
N SER A 18 6.37 -1.27 1.66
CA SER A 18 6.42 -2.55 0.96
C SER A 18 7.18 -2.47 -0.37
N PHE A 19 7.33 -1.29 -0.96
CA PHE A 19 8.14 -1.10 -2.16
C PHE A 19 9.63 -1.22 -1.79
N ILE A 20 10.06 -0.55 -0.72
CA ILE A 20 11.43 -0.65 -0.20
C ILE A 20 11.71 -2.06 0.33
N GLY A 21 10.77 -2.66 1.07
CA GLY A 21 10.86 -4.04 1.52
C GLY A 21 10.84 -5.07 0.38
N SER A 22 10.60 -4.63 -0.86
CA SER A 22 10.71 -5.46 -2.06
C SER A 22 12.06 -5.39 -2.75
N MET A 23 13.00 -4.57 -2.26
CA MET A 23 14.37 -4.52 -2.78
C MET A 23 15.09 -5.85 -2.52
N GLU A 24 15.84 -6.31 -3.50
CA GLU A 24 16.70 -7.48 -3.40
C GLU A 24 18.17 -7.06 -3.20
N LYS A 25 19.02 -8.03 -2.84
CA LYS A 25 20.45 -7.77 -2.58
C LYS A 25 21.22 -7.28 -3.81
N ASP A 26 20.75 -7.61 -5.00
CA ASP A 26 21.36 -7.19 -6.26
C ASP A 26 20.88 -5.81 -6.73
N GLY A 27 20.01 -5.14 -5.95
CA GLY A 27 19.45 -3.84 -6.27
C GLY A 27 18.21 -3.89 -7.17
N SER A 28 17.74 -5.08 -7.58
CA SER A 28 16.44 -5.24 -8.21
C SER A 28 15.29 -5.02 -7.22
N ASN A 29 14.07 -4.90 -7.73
CA ASN A 29 12.88 -4.74 -6.91
C ASN A 29 11.83 -5.79 -7.31
N GLY A 30 11.60 -6.76 -6.44
CA GLY A 30 10.72 -7.89 -6.74
C GLY A 30 9.27 -7.51 -7.06
N PHE A 31 8.78 -6.38 -6.53
CA PHE A 31 7.45 -5.87 -6.90
C PHE A 31 7.46 -5.28 -8.32
N ALA A 32 8.47 -4.47 -8.66
CA ALA A 32 8.59 -3.91 -10.01
C ALA A 32 8.80 -5.00 -11.07
N ASP A 33 9.61 -6.01 -10.76
CA ASP A 33 9.83 -7.15 -11.65
C ASP A 33 8.54 -7.96 -11.83
N TRP A 34 7.77 -8.17 -10.75
CA TRP A 34 6.47 -8.82 -10.83
C TRP A 34 5.46 -8.03 -11.68
N VAL A 35 5.40 -6.71 -11.52
CA VAL A 35 4.55 -5.82 -12.34
C VAL A 35 4.91 -5.98 -13.82
N LYS A 36 6.20 -5.92 -14.14
CA LYS A 36 6.70 -6.04 -15.51
C LYS A 36 6.40 -7.41 -16.10
N ALA A 37 6.69 -8.48 -15.37
CA ALA A 37 6.49 -9.85 -15.82
C ALA A 37 5.02 -10.19 -16.10
N ASN A 38 4.10 -9.55 -15.39
CA ASN A 38 2.64 -9.77 -15.53
C ASN A 38 1.94 -8.69 -16.36
N GLY A 39 2.67 -7.70 -16.91
CA GLY A 39 2.08 -6.63 -17.72
C GLY A 39 1.03 -5.81 -16.97
N VAL A 40 1.25 -5.55 -15.68
CA VAL A 40 0.25 -4.91 -14.81
C VAL A 40 0.23 -3.39 -15.04
N ASN A 41 -0.82 -2.90 -15.69
CA ASN A 41 -1.03 -1.46 -15.91
C ASN A 41 -1.72 -0.77 -14.72
N VAL A 42 -2.48 -1.51 -13.90
CA VAL A 42 -3.23 -0.97 -12.77
C VAL A 42 -3.04 -1.85 -11.56
N VAL A 43 -2.60 -1.28 -10.44
CA VAL A 43 -2.51 -1.98 -9.15
C VAL A 43 -3.62 -1.49 -8.23
N LEU A 44 -4.41 -2.44 -7.73
CA LEU A 44 -5.40 -2.20 -6.68
C LEU A 44 -4.80 -2.53 -5.31
N VAL A 45 -4.75 -1.55 -4.43
CA VAL A 45 -4.15 -1.62 -3.09
C VAL A 45 -5.24 -1.75 -2.03
N VAL A 46 -5.07 -2.73 -1.15
CA VAL A 46 -5.87 -3.02 0.05
C VAL A 46 -4.92 -3.35 1.20
N GLY A 47 -5.33 -3.11 2.46
CA GLY A 47 -4.53 -3.52 3.61
C GLY A 47 -4.61 -2.61 4.84
N ILE A 48 -3.62 -2.75 5.72
CA ILE A 48 -3.53 -2.07 7.00
C ILE A 48 -2.05 -1.76 7.32
N CYS A 49 -1.69 -0.59 7.84
CA CYS A 49 -2.53 0.58 8.16
C CYS A 49 -2.67 1.52 6.96
N THR A 50 -3.84 2.14 6.81
CA THR A 50 -4.18 3.04 5.68
C THR A 50 -3.21 4.21 5.56
N ASP A 51 -2.86 4.80 6.69
CA ASP A 51 -2.05 6.01 6.83
C ASP A 51 -0.57 5.73 7.09
N ILE A 52 -0.18 4.46 7.16
CA ILE A 52 1.20 4.04 7.41
C ILE A 52 1.66 3.12 6.28
N CYS A 53 1.51 1.79 6.41
CA CYS A 53 2.01 0.83 5.42
C CYS A 53 1.41 1.01 4.02
N VAL A 54 0.10 1.26 3.93
CA VAL A 54 -0.58 1.47 2.66
C VAL A 54 -0.15 2.80 2.05
N LEU A 55 -0.11 3.88 2.85
CA LEU A 55 0.29 5.20 2.37
C LEU A 55 1.74 5.22 1.88
N ASP A 56 2.67 4.61 2.62
CA ASP A 56 4.09 4.53 2.25
C ASP A 56 4.26 3.75 0.94
N PHE A 57 3.67 2.56 0.85
CA PHE A 57 3.71 1.75 -0.37
C PHE A 57 3.15 2.51 -1.58
N VAL A 58 2.00 3.15 -1.43
CA VAL A 58 1.36 3.93 -2.50
C VAL A 58 2.26 5.12 -2.90
N SER A 59 2.78 5.85 -1.93
CA SER A 59 3.61 7.04 -2.18
C SER A 59 4.91 6.70 -2.89
N THR A 60 5.59 5.63 -2.46
CA THR A 60 6.84 5.19 -3.07
C THR A 60 6.60 4.55 -4.43
N THR A 61 5.54 3.74 -4.59
CA THR A 61 5.18 3.16 -5.89
C THR A 61 4.86 4.25 -6.91
N LEU A 62 4.10 5.27 -6.53
CA LEU A 62 3.81 6.42 -7.40
C LEU A 62 5.09 7.17 -7.78
N SER A 63 5.98 7.42 -6.82
CA SER A 63 7.27 8.05 -7.07
C SER A 63 8.11 7.24 -8.06
N ALA A 64 8.24 5.93 -7.82
CA ALA A 64 8.98 5.01 -8.66
C ALA A 64 8.38 4.88 -10.07
N ARG A 65 7.05 4.86 -10.18
CA ARG A 65 6.35 4.88 -11.46
C ARG A 65 6.66 6.16 -12.24
N ASN A 66 6.60 7.31 -11.57
CA ASN A 66 6.85 8.62 -12.21
C ASN A 66 8.29 8.76 -12.74
N THR A 67 9.24 8.00 -12.17
CA THR A 67 10.64 7.95 -12.64
C THR A 67 10.94 6.78 -13.57
N GLY A 68 9.93 6.00 -13.97
CA GLY A 68 10.07 4.89 -14.91
C GLY A 68 10.67 3.61 -14.31
N LEU A 69 10.70 3.46 -12.98
CA LEU A 69 11.23 2.28 -12.30
C LEU A 69 10.24 1.11 -12.21
N VAL A 70 8.96 1.34 -12.52
CA VAL A 70 7.89 0.32 -12.41
C VAL A 70 7.07 0.17 -13.71
N PRO A 71 7.69 -0.01 -14.89
CA PRO A 71 6.92 -0.19 -16.13
C PRO A 71 6.20 -1.56 -16.15
N PRO A 72 4.99 -1.69 -16.73
CA PRO A 72 4.23 -0.68 -17.47
C PRO A 72 3.18 0.07 -16.62
N LEU A 73 3.37 0.16 -15.28
CA LEU A 73 2.34 0.66 -14.37
C LEU A 73 1.85 2.08 -14.73
N GLU A 74 0.54 2.24 -14.90
CA GLU A 74 -0.11 3.51 -15.20
C GLU A 74 -0.88 4.05 -13.99
N ASP A 75 -1.53 3.19 -13.21
CA ASP A 75 -2.39 3.60 -12.11
C ASP A 75 -2.14 2.83 -10.83
N VAL A 76 -2.10 3.57 -9.72
CA VAL A 76 -2.21 3.02 -8.37
C VAL A 76 -3.57 3.41 -7.82
N VAL A 77 -4.40 2.40 -7.54
CA VAL A 77 -5.77 2.55 -7.07
C VAL A 77 -5.84 2.07 -5.63
N VAL A 78 -6.36 2.87 -4.71
CA VAL A 78 -6.61 2.45 -3.32
C VAL A 78 -8.10 2.19 -3.14
N TYR A 79 -8.43 0.97 -2.72
CA TYR A 79 -9.81 0.62 -2.37
C TYR A 79 -10.10 1.00 -0.93
N SER A 80 -10.80 2.12 -0.71
CA SER A 80 -10.99 2.69 0.61
C SER A 80 -11.65 1.73 1.60
N LYS A 81 -12.64 0.94 1.16
CA LYS A 81 -13.30 -0.07 2.01
C LYS A 81 -12.49 -1.36 2.21
N GLY A 82 -11.44 -1.56 1.42
CA GLY A 82 -10.48 -2.65 1.62
C GLY A 82 -9.27 -2.23 2.47
N CYS A 83 -9.26 -0.98 2.95
CA CYS A 83 -8.22 -0.45 3.81
C CYS A 83 -8.78 -0.16 5.21
N ALA A 84 -7.94 -0.33 6.22
CA ALA A 84 -8.25 0.03 7.60
C ALA A 84 -7.01 0.58 8.30
N THR A 85 -7.20 1.19 9.46
CA THR A 85 -6.14 1.52 10.42
C THR A 85 -6.65 1.21 11.83
N PHE A 86 -5.92 1.56 12.89
CA PHE A 86 -6.29 1.22 14.27
C PHE A 86 -6.74 2.45 15.06
N ASP A 87 -7.41 2.22 16.20
CA ASP A 87 -7.70 3.27 17.17
C ASP A 87 -6.77 3.12 18.39
N LEU A 88 -6.05 4.18 18.74
CA LEU A 88 -5.30 4.27 20.00
C LEU A 88 -5.74 5.54 20.73
N PRO A 89 -6.72 5.44 21.65
CA PRO A 89 -7.22 6.58 22.40
C PRO A 89 -6.12 7.30 23.18
N LEU A 90 -6.27 8.61 23.35
CA LEU A 90 -5.26 9.46 23.99
C LEU A 90 -4.85 8.98 25.40
N HIS A 91 -5.79 8.51 26.21
CA HIS A 91 -5.50 8.04 27.56
C HIS A 91 -4.65 6.75 27.54
N VAL A 92 -4.94 5.83 26.62
CA VAL A 92 -4.14 4.60 26.42
C VAL A 92 -2.76 4.97 25.89
N ALA A 93 -2.69 5.81 24.85
CA ALA A 93 -1.45 6.27 24.26
C ALA A 93 -0.51 6.87 25.31
N LYS A 94 -1.02 7.74 26.17
CA LYS A 94 -0.27 8.33 27.30
C LYS A 94 0.25 7.27 28.28
N SER A 95 -0.53 6.25 28.58
CA SER A 95 -0.15 5.20 29.54
C SER A 95 1.02 4.33 29.06
N ILE A 96 1.23 4.24 27.75
CA ILE A 96 2.29 3.43 27.13
C ILE A 96 3.37 4.26 26.44
N GLY A 97 3.33 5.59 26.57
CA GLY A 97 4.29 6.49 25.91
C GLY A 97 4.20 6.52 24.37
N ALA A 98 3.01 6.26 23.81
CA ALA A 98 2.75 6.27 22.38
C ALA A 98 2.02 7.55 21.93
N LEU A 99 1.92 7.72 20.61
CA LEU A 99 1.09 8.76 19.99
C LEU A 99 -0.36 8.29 19.91
N ALA A 100 -1.30 9.18 20.23
CA ALA A 100 -2.71 8.90 20.02
C ALA A 100 -2.98 8.71 18.52
N HIS A 101 -3.84 7.74 18.20
CA HIS A 101 -4.10 7.33 16.83
C HIS A 101 -5.61 7.21 16.60
N PRO A 102 -6.34 8.32 16.35
CA PRO A 102 -7.78 8.27 16.11
C PRO A 102 -8.09 7.63 14.75
N GLN A 103 -8.69 6.44 14.77
CA GLN A 103 -8.83 5.58 13.58
C GLN A 103 -9.51 6.28 12.39
N GLU A 104 -10.69 6.85 12.60
CA GLU A 104 -11.49 7.47 11.53
C GLU A 104 -10.77 8.66 10.89
N LEU A 105 -10.18 9.52 11.72
CA LEU A 105 -9.44 10.69 11.26
C LEU A 105 -8.21 10.28 10.46
N LEU A 106 -7.41 9.36 10.98
CA LEU A 106 -6.17 8.95 10.32
C LEU A 106 -6.43 8.10 9.09
N HIS A 107 -7.45 7.25 9.07
CA HIS A 107 -7.90 6.57 7.86
C HIS A 107 -8.25 7.58 6.75
N HIS A 108 -9.05 8.60 7.08
CA HIS A 108 -9.42 9.64 6.13
C HIS A 108 -8.21 10.43 5.61
N LEU A 109 -7.30 10.84 6.50
CA LEU A 109 -6.09 11.56 6.15
C LEU A 109 -5.14 10.72 5.29
N GLY A 110 -4.99 9.43 5.60
CA GLY A 110 -4.21 8.50 4.78
C GLY A 110 -4.73 8.41 3.35
N LEU A 111 -6.05 8.27 3.17
CA LEU A 111 -6.68 8.28 1.84
C LEU A 111 -6.53 9.64 1.14
N TYR A 112 -6.68 10.74 1.87
CA TYR A 112 -6.48 12.09 1.33
C TYR A 112 -5.05 12.28 0.81
N MET A 113 -4.04 11.90 1.60
CA MET A 113 -2.63 12.01 1.21
C MET A 113 -2.31 11.11 0.02
N ALA A 114 -2.80 9.87 0.01
CA ALA A 114 -2.65 8.97 -1.14
C ALA A 114 -3.23 9.60 -2.43
N LYS A 115 -4.42 10.21 -2.34
CA LYS A 115 -5.04 10.93 -3.45
C LYS A 115 -4.19 12.14 -3.88
N ALA A 116 -3.71 12.94 -2.94
CA ALA A 116 -2.88 14.11 -3.21
C ALA A 116 -1.55 13.76 -3.91
N ARG A 117 -1.04 12.55 -3.69
CA ARG A 117 0.15 12.01 -4.38
C ARG A 117 -0.14 11.48 -5.79
N GLY A 118 -1.40 11.32 -6.16
CA GLY A 118 -1.83 10.86 -7.48
C GLY A 118 -2.47 9.47 -7.51
N ALA A 119 -2.76 8.86 -6.36
CA ALA A 119 -3.52 7.62 -6.32
C ALA A 119 -5.01 7.87 -6.66
N LYS A 120 -5.65 6.91 -7.33
CA LYS A 120 -7.10 6.90 -7.50
C LYS A 120 -7.74 6.26 -6.28
N ILE A 121 -8.63 6.96 -5.59
CA ILE A 121 -9.35 6.39 -4.43
C ILE A 121 -10.73 5.91 -4.89
N VAL A 122 -11.03 4.63 -4.69
CA VAL A 122 -12.31 4.02 -5.07
C VAL A 122 -13.03 3.45 -3.85
N ARG A 123 -14.36 3.55 -3.85
CA ARG A 123 -15.22 3.03 -2.78
C ARG A 123 -15.90 1.71 -3.12
N LYS A 124 -15.87 1.31 -4.40
CA LYS A 124 -16.52 0.07 -4.89
C LYS A 124 -15.58 -0.60 -5.89
N VAL A 125 -15.45 -1.91 -5.74
CA VAL A 125 -14.80 -2.82 -6.69
C VAL A 125 -15.82 -3.88 -7.04
N SER A 126 -15.92 -4.22 -8.32
CA SER A 126 -16.76 -5.30 -8.82
C SER A 126 -15.91 -6.17 -9.73
N LEU A 127 -16.00 -7.48 -9.55
CA LEU A 127 -15.40 -8.42 -10.48
C LEU A 127 -16.33 -8.49 -11.71
N GLY A 128 -15.74 -8.44 -12.91
CA GLY A 128 -16.48 -8.67 -14.14
C GLY A 128 -17.07 -10.09 -14.10
N SER A 129 -18.37 -10.18 -14.36
CA SER A 129 -19.08 -11.44 -14.61
C SER A 129 -18.72 -12.01 -15.97
#